data_AF-A0A2G9PZN0-F1
#
_entry.id   AF-A0A2G9PZN0-F1
#
_cell.length_a   1.000
_cell.length_b   1.000
_cell.length_c   1.000
_cell.angle_alpha   90.00
_cell.angle_beta   90.00
_cell.angle_gamma   90.00
#
_symmetry.space_group_name_H-M   'P 1'
#
loop_
_entity.id
_entity.type
_entity.pdbx_description
1 polymer ?
#
loop_
_entity_poly.entity_id
_entity_poly.type
_entity_poly.pdbx_seq_one_letter_code
_entity_poly.pdbx_strand_id
1 'polypeptide(L)'
;MHESYRKRVIEYLKKNLEKGYTEDSLKWALVKQGYSRTEVSRAIVKAREELSRKKMERDDGRERPVIKHELYDSENKPIKIETRKPSSFSNFFKDLFS
;
A
#
# COMPACT_ATOMS: atom_id res chain seq x y z
N MET A 1 -8.06 -28.94 9.94
CA MET A 1 -6.99 -28.02 10.41
C MET A 1 -6.25 -27.29 9.28
N HIS A 2 -6.04 -27.87 8.09
CA HIS A 2 -5.18 -27.29 7.04
C HIS A 2 -5.73 -26.08 6.26
N GLU A 3 -7.06 -25.92 6.23
CA GLU A 3 -7.72 -24.91 5.40
C GLU A 3 -7.69 -23.50 6.03
N SER A 4 -7.72 -23.43 7.36
CA SER A 4 -7.62 -22.17 8.10
C SER A 4 -6.25 -21.51 7.93
N TYR A 5 -5.17 -22.29 7.92
CA TYR A 5 -3.81 -21.79 7.76
C TYR A 5 -3.60 -21.10 6.41
N ARG A 6 -3.97 -21.76 5.29
CA ARG A 6 -3.85 -21.17 3.95
C ARG A 6 -4.65 -19.88 3.81
N LYS A 7 -5.86 -19.83 4.39
CA LYS A 7 -6.68 -18.60 4.41
C LYS A 7 -5.96 -17.46 5.14
N ARG A 8 -5.32 -17.73 6.29
CA ARG A 8 -4.56 -16.71 7.03
C ARG A 8 -3.38 -16.15 6.24
N VAL A 9 -2.64 -17.00 5.52
CA VAL A 9 -1.52 -16.56 4.66
C VAL A 9 -2.03 -15.67 3.53
N ILE A 10 -3.11 -16.06 2.86
CA ILE A 10 -3.73 -15.27 1.79
C ILE A 10 -4.21 -13.92 2.34
N GLU A 11 -4.88 -13.89 3.50
CA GLU A 11 -5.37 -12.66 4.11
C GLU A 11 -4.22 -11.72 4.52
N TYR A 12 -3.14 -12.27 5.06
CA TYR A 12 -1.92 -11.52 5.36
C TYR A 12 -1.33 -10.90 4.08
N LEU A 13 -1.19 -11.68 3.01
CA LEU A 13 -0.68 -11.18 1.74
C LEU A 13 -1.57 -10.07 1.18
N LYS A 14 -2.90 -10.24 1.17
CA LYS A 14 -3.86 -9.23 0.69
C LYS A 14 -3.71 -7.90 1.43
N LYS A 15 -3.68 -7.94 2.77
CA LYS A 15 -3.54 -6.73 3.60
C LYS A 15 -2.23 -5.98 3.33
N ASN A 16 -1.15 -6.69 3.00
CA ASN A 16 0.14 -6.04 2.73
C ASN A 16 0.28 -5.60 1.27
N LEU A 17 -0.32 -6.31 0.31
CA LEU A 17 -0.39 -5.86 -1.08
C LEU A 17 -1.25 -4.59 -1.22
N GLU A 18 -2.37 -4.49 -0.49
CA GLU A 18 -3.16 -3.26 -0.44
C GLU A 18 -2.39 -2.06 0.16
N LYS A 19 -1.39 -2.31 1.02
CA LYS A 19 -0.48 -1.29 1.57
C LYS A 19 0.67 -0.90 0.64
N GLY A 20 0.85 -1.61 -0.48
CA GLY A 20 1.90 -1.32 -1.47
C GLY A 20 3.24 -2.06 -1.25
N TYR A 21 3.30 -3.08 -0.39
CA TYR A 21 4.49 -3.94 -0.30
C TYR A 21 4.66 -4.78 -1.58
N THR A 22 5.91 -5.03 -1.98
CA THR A 22 6.20 -5.86 -3.16
C THR A 22 5.99 -7.34 -2.88
N GLU A 23 5.56 -8.08 -3.90
CA GLU A 23 5.35 -9.54 -3.80
C GLU A 23 6.62 -10.27 -3.36
N ASP A 24 7.78 -9.86 -3.89
CA ASP A 24 9.06 -10.46 -3.54
C ASP A 24 9.43 -10.23 -2.07
N SER A 25 9.22 -9.02 -1.55
CA SER A 25 9.49 -8.73 -0.13
C SER A 25 8.63 -9.61 0.78
N LEU A 26 7.34 -9.76 0.47
CA LEU A 26 6.42 -10.58 1.26
C LEU A 26 6.75 -12.07 1.16
N LYS A 27 7.13 -12.52 -0.04
CA LYS A 27 7.57 -13.89 -0.29
C LYS A 27 8.80 -14.24 0.57
N TRP A 28 9.81 -13.39 0.57
CA TRP A 28 11.02 -13.60 1.37
C TRP A 28 10.73 -13.54 2.87
N ALA A 29 9.88 -12.62 3.32
CA ALA A 29 9.49 -12.52 4.72
C ALA A 29 8.81 -13.80 5.23
N LEU A 30 7.85 -14.34 4.47
CA LEU A 30 7.14 -15.57 4.84
C LEU A 30 8.06 -16.79 4.78
N VAL A 31 8.92 -16.89 3.76
CA VAL A 31 9.90 -17.98 3.68
C VAL A 31 10.86 -17.94 4.88
N LYS A 32 11.34 -16.75 5.27
CA LYS A 32 12.20 -16.57 6.44
C LYS A 32 11.51 -16.95 7.76
N GLN A 33 10.18 -16.80 7.83
CA GLN A 33 9.38 -17.25 8.97
C GLN A 33 9.15 -18.77 9.01
N GLY A 34 9.65 -19.52 8.01
CA GLY A 34 9.53 -20.98 7.94
C GLY A 34 8.33 -21.48 7.12
N TYR A 35 7.65 -20.60 6.38
CA TYR A 35 6.57 -21.02 5.48
C TYR A 35 7.16 -21.69 4.22
N SER A 36 6.46 -22.70 3.71
CA SER A 36 6.86 -23.38 2.47
C SER A 36 6.85 -22.41 1.28
N ARG A 37 7.98 -22.31 0.57
CA ARG A 37 8.14 -21.45 -0.62
C ARG A 37 7.07 -21.71 -1.68
N THR A 38 6.70 -22.97 -1.89
CA THR A 38 5.69 -23.38 -2.87
C THR A 38 4.29 -22.94 -2.43
N GLU A 39 3.98 -23.07 -1.14
CA GLU A 39 2.70 -22.66 -0.59
C GLU A 39 2.52 -21.14 -0.62
N VAL A 40 3.57 -20.39 -0.24
CA VAL A 40 3.59 -18.92 -0.32
C VAL A 40 3.39 -18.45 -1.76
N SER A 41 4.07 -19.08 -2.72
CA SER A 41 3.94 -18.70 -4.14
C SER A 41 2.51 -18.92 -4.65
N ARG A 42 1.88 -20.06 -4.30
CA ARG A 42 0.46 -20.33 -4.63
C ARG A 42 -0.49 -19.35 -3.94
N ALA A 43 -0.19 -18.96 -2.71
CA ALA A 43 -1.00 -18.00 -1.96
C ALA A 43 -0.92 -16.59 -2.55
N ILE A 44 0.24 -16.16 -3.06
CA ILE A 44 0.40 -14.86 -3.75
C ILE A 44 -0.48 -14.79 -4.99
N VAL A 45 -0.47 -15.83 -5.83
CA VAL A 45 -1.30 -15.88 -7.04
C VAL A 45 -2.79 -15.74 -6.69
N LYS A 46 -3.27 -16.53 -5.71
CA LYS A 46 -4.65 -16.44 -5.22
C LYS A 46 -5.01 -15.07 -4.64
N ALA A 47 -4.12 -14.50 -3.82
CA ALA A 47 -4.33 -13.17 -3.25
C ALA A 47 -4.50 -12.11 -4.34
N ARG A 48 -3.71 -12.19 -5.42
CA ARG A 48 -3.77 -11.29 -6.56
C ARG A 48 -5.07 -11.44 -7.35
N GLU A 49 -5.48 -12.68 -7.65
CA GLU A 49 -6.77 -12.96 -8.30
C GLU A 49 -7.95 -12.39 -7.52
N GLU A 50 -7.98 -12.61 -6.20
CA GLU A 50 -9.04 -12.08 -5.32
C GLU A 50 -9.04 -10.55 -5.26
N LEU A 51 -7.85 -9.92 -5.23
CA LEU A 51 -7.74 -8.47 -5.25
C LEU A 51 -8.17 -7.88 -6.59
N SER A 52 -7.80 -8.48 -7.71
CA SER A 52 -8.22 -8.06 -9.05
C SER A 52 -9.74 -8.17 -9.19
N ARG A 53 -10.33 -9.29 -8.76
CA ARG A 53 -11.78 -9.48 -8.74
C ARG A 53 -12.47 -8.44 -7.87
N LYS A 54 -11.98 -8.22 -6.64
CA LYS A 54 -12.52 -7.21 -5.72
C LYS A 54 -12.35 -5.78 -6.25
N LYS A 55 -11.30 -5.50 -7.03
CA LYS A 55 -11.10 -4.21 -7.70
C LYS A 55 -12.08 -4.03 -8.84
N MET A 56 -12.25 -5.03 -9.71
CA MET A 56 -13.28 -5.00 -10.77
C MET A 56 -14.69 -4.82 -10.20
N GLU A 57 -15.01 -5.48 -9.09
CA GLU A 57 -16.29 -5.32 -8.39
C GLU A 57 -16.45 -3.94 -7.72
N ARG A 58 -15.35 -3.28 -7.34
CA ARG A 58 -15.34 -1.97 -6.68
C ARG A 58 -15.17 -0.78 -7.62
N ASP A 59 -14.68 -0.98 -8.84
CA ASP A 59 -14.68 0.04 -9.89
C ASP A 59 -16.10 0.18 -10.43
N ASP A 60 -16.97 0.80 -9.64
CA ASP A 60 -18.29 1.26 -10.03
C ASP A 60 -18.22 2.56 -10.88
N GLY A 61 -17.04 2.87 -11.42
CA GLY A 61 -16.78 4.04 -12.29
C GLY A 61 -16.90 5.39 -11.57
N ARG A 62 -17.04 5.39 -10.24
CA ARG A 62 -17.22 6.62 -9.46
C ARG A 62 -15.87 7.18 -9.02
N GLU A 63 -15.57 8.40 -9.46
CA GLU A 63 -14.40 9.14 -9.00
C GLU A 63 -14.47 9.34 -7.47
N ARG A 64 -13.32 9.19 -6.80
CA ARG A 64 -13.24 9.46 -5.37
C ARG A 64 -13.53 10.94 -5.13
N PRO A 65 -14.38 11.32 -4.16
CA PRO A 65 -14.61 12.72 -3.85
C PRO A 65 -13.30 13.37 -3.40
N VAL A 66 -12.87 14.41 -4.10
CA VAL A 66 -11.70 15.22 -3.71
C VAL A 66 -12.15 16.24 -2.67
N ILE A 67 -11.76 16.05 -1.42
CA ILE A 67 -12.03 17.01 -0.33
C ILE A 67 -11.02 18.16 -0.46
N LYS A 68 -11.51 19.37 -0.75
CA LYS A 68 -10.70 20.60 -0.74
C LYS A 68 -10.79 21.23 0.64
N HIS A 69 -9.65 21.49 1.26
CA HIS A 69 -9.56 22.23 2.53
C HIS A 69 -9.11 23.65 2.24
N GLU A 70 -9.94 24.63 2.59
CA GLU A 70 -9.63 26.06 2.51
C GLU A 70 -9.37 26.58 3.93
N LEU A 71 -8.29 27.35 4.11
CA LEU A 71 -7.94 27.94 5.40
C LEU A 71 -8.44 29.39 5.45
N TYR A 72 -9.23 29.69 6.47
CA TYR A 72 -9.82 31.01 6.71
C TYR A 72 -9.23 31.63 7.98
N ASP A 73 -8.94 32.93 7.93
CA ASP A 73 -8.52 33.71 9.10
C ASP A 73 -9.72 34.10 9.98
N SER A 74 -9.48 34.70 11.15
CA SER A 74 -10.51 35.17 12.09
C SER A 74 -11.44 36.24 11.49
N GLU A 75 -11.02 36.91 10.42
CA GLU A 75 -11.83 37.84 9.61
C GLU A 75 -12.46 37.18 8.37
N ASN A 76 -12.49 35.85 8.30
CA ASN A 76 -13.04 35.05 7.20
C ASN A 76 -12.37 35.32 5.82
N LYS A 77 -11.08 35.70 5.83
CA LYS A 77 -10.27 35.92 4.62
C LYS A 77 -9.47 34.65 4.27
N PRO A 78 -9.39 34.23 2.99
CA PRO A 78 -8.65 33.04 2.60
C PRO A 78 -7.14 33.25 2.74
N ILE A 79 -6.47 32.38 3.50
CA ILE A 79 -5.02 32.44 3.73
C ILE A 79 -4.31 31.66 2.62
N LYS A 80 -3.48 32.35 1.82
CA LYS A 80 -2.56 31.69 0.87
C LYS A 80 -1.26 31.35 1.59
N ILE A 81 -1.01 30.07 1.85
CA ILE A 81 0.27 29.61 2.39
C ILE A 81 1.25 29.46 1.22
N GLU A 82 2.21 30.37 1.10
CA GLU A 82 3.36 30.17 0.22
C GLU A 82 4.32 29.17 0.89
N THR A 83 4.41 27.96 0.34
CA THR A 83 5.42 27.00 0.77
C THR A 83 6.78 27.49 0.28
N ARG A 84 7.72 27.73 1.21
CA ARG A 84 9.11 28.01 0.83
C ARG A 84 9.67 26.79 0.07
N LYS A 85 10.53 27.03 -0.93
CA LYS A 85 11.18 25.96 -1.72
C LYS A 85 11.70 24.88 -0.77
N PRO A 86 11.34 23.59 -0.96
CA PRO A 86 11.83 22.54 -0.10
C PRO A 86 13.36 22.52 -0.17
N SER A 87 14.02 22.55 0.99
CA SER A 87 15.43 22.18 1.07
C SER A 87 15.54 20.76 0.52
N SER A 88 16.35 20.60 -0.52
CA SER A 88 16.34 19.40 -1.35
C SER A 88 16.78 18.18 -0.54
N PHE A 89 15.82 17.35 -0.13
CA PHE A 89 16.03 16.06 0.53
C PHE A 89 16.80 15.07 -0.37
N SER A 90 16.99 15.41 -1.65
CA SER A 90 17.85 14.66 -2.57
C SER A 90 19.32 14.69 -2.16
N ASN A 91 19.78 15.74 -1.46
CA ASN A 91 21.15 15.79 -0.93
C ASN A 91 21.30 14.94 0.34
N PHE A 92 20.20 14.66 1.05
CA PHE A 92 20.21 13.82 2.26
C PHE A 92 20.35 12.33 1.94
N PHE A 93 19.78 11.84 0.84
CA PHE A 93 19.85 10.42 0.48
C PHE A 93 21.10 10.03 -0.32
N LYS A 94 21.84 10.97 -0.91
CA LYS A 94 23.04 10.66 -1.70
C LYS A 94 24.17 10.10 -0.85
N ASP A 95 24.38 10.65 0.35
CA ASP A 95 25.46 10.22 1.24
C ASP A 95 25.17 8.85 1.92
N LEU A 96 23.93 8.35 1.83
CA LEU A 96 23.53 7.07 2.42
C LEU A 96 23.71 5.88 1.47
N PHE A 97 23.77 6.12 0.16
CA PHE A 97 23.97 5.11 -0.88
C PHE A 97 25.27 5.32 -1.67
N SER A 98 26.16 6.20 -1.18
CA SER A 98 27.51 6.41 -1.72
C SER A 98 28.56 5.54 -1.04
#